data_AF-A0A9E3AE54-F1
#
_entry.id   AF-A0A9E3AE54-F1
#
_cell.length_a   1.000
_cell.length_b   1.000
_cell.length_c   1.000
_cell.angle_alpha   90.00
_cell.angle_beta   90.00
_cell.angle_gamma   90.00
#
_symmetry.space_group_name_H-M   'P 1'
#
loop_
_entity.id
_entity.type
_entity.pdbx_description
1 polymer ?
#
loop_
_entity_poly.entity_id
_entity_poly.type
_entity_poly.pdbx_seq_one_letter_code
_entity_poly.pdbx_strand_id
1 'polypeptide(L)' 'MNSTHSDALVFFGATGDLAYKKIFPSLQAMVKRGTLEVPVIGVANSGWNIEQF' A
#
# COMPACT_ATOMS: atom_id res chain seq x y z
N MET A 1 -12.45 -2.24 -24.78
CA MET A 1 -12.90 -2.57 -23.42
C MET A 1 -12.36 -1.48 -22.51
N ASN A 2 -13.20 -0.57 -22.01
CA ASN A 2 -12.75 0.44 -21.06
C ASN A 2 -12.74 -0.25 -19.69
N SER A 3 -11.57 -0.75 -19.27
CA SER A 3 -11.43 -1.36 -17.95
C SER A 3 -11.62 -0.26 -16.91
N THR A 4 -12.64 -0.39 -16.07
CA THR A 4 -12.82 0.52 -14.93
C THR A 4 -11.57 0.45 -14.06
N HIS A 5 -10.90 1.59 -13.90
CA HIS A 5 -9.78 1.70 -12.99
C HIS A 5 -10.28 1.68 -11.54
N SER A 6 -9.56 0.97 -10.67
CA SER A 6 -9.77 1.08 -9.23
C SER A 6 -9.41 2.48 -8.74
N ASP A 7 -10.15 2.97 -7.76
CA ASP A 7 -9.97 4.28 -7.11
C ASP A 7 -9.23 4.18 -5.76
N ALA A 8 -8.90 2.97 -5.31
CA ALA A 8 -8.10 2.71 -4.12
C ALA A 8 -7.34 1.37 -4.22
N LEU A 9 -6.24 1.26 -3.47
CA LEU A 9 -5.52 0.01 -3.23
C LEU A 9 -5.63 -0.40 -1.76
N VAL A 10 -6.32 -1.50 -1.48
CA VAL A 10 -6.39 -2.08 -0.11
C VAL A 10 -5.41 -3.24 0.00
N PHE A 11 -4.47 -3.12 0.92
CA PHE A 11 -3.36 -4.06 1.08
C PHE A 11 -3.43 -4.78 2.44
N PHE A 12 -3.81 -6.06 2.41
CA PHE A 12 -3.86 -6.92 3.59
C PHE A 12 -2.51 -7.59 3.88
N GLY A 13 -2.15 -7.67 5.16
CA GLY A 13 -0.83 -8.12 5.59
C GLY A 13 0.20 -6.99 5.58
N ALA A 14 -0.24 -5.75 5.83
CA ALA A 14 0.60 -4.55 5.77
C ALA A 14 1.79 -4.56 6.75
N THR A 15 1.77 -5.39 7.80
CA THR A 15 2.89 -5.56 8.75
C THR A 15 3.79 -6.76 8.43
N GLY A 16 3.57 -7.46 7.32
CA GLY A 16 4.36 -8.63 6.92
C GLY A 16 5.77 -8.26 6.43
N ASP A 17 6.68 -9.23 6.46
CA ASP A 17 8.07 -9.04 6.01
C ASP A 17 8.18 -8.59 4.54
N LEU A 18 7.31 -9.12 3.68
CA LEU A 18 7.23 -8.72 2.27
C LEU A 18 6.70 -7.29 2.11
N ALA A 19 5.76 -6.88 2.98
CA ALA A 19 5.23 -5.53 3.00
C ALA A 19 6.36 -4.52 3.17
N TYR A 20 7.16 -4.73 4.22
CA TYR A 20 8.29 -3.88 4.56
C TYR A 20 9.41 -3.93 3.52
N LYS A 21 9.85 -5.13 3.13
CA LYS A 21 11.04 -5.29 2.28
C LYS A 21 10.81 -4.92 0.81
N LYS A 22 9.58 -5.00 0.30
CA LYS A 22 9.32 -4.88 -1.15
C LYS A 22 8.13 -4.00 -1.49
N ILE A 23 6.99 -4.18 -0.81
CA ILE A 23 5.75 -3.52 -1.24
C ILE A 23 5.82 -2.02 -0.96
N PHE A 24 6.14 -1.60 0.27
CA PHE A 24 6.26 -0.15 0.57
C PHE A 24 7.33 0.57 -0.24
N PRO A 25 8.56 0.03 -0.41
CA PRO A 25 9.54 0.63 -1.31
C PRO A 25 9.02 0.80 -2.74
N SER A 26 8.24 -0.16 -3.25
CA SER A 26 7.69 -0.09 -4.60
C SER A 26 6.58 0.95 -4.71
N LEU A 27 5.65 0.98 -3.75
CA LEU A 27 4.58 1.98 -3.71
C LEU A 27 5.17 3.40 -3.57
N GLN A 28 6.18 3.58 -2.72
CA GLN A 28 6.89 4.86 -2.59
C GLN A 28 7.55 5.27 -3.91
N ALA A 29 8.18 4.34 -4.63
CA ALA A 29 8.77 4.61 -5.93
C ALA A 29 7.70 4.99 -6.98
N MET A 30 6.51 4.37 -6.93
CA MET A 30 5.39 4.73 -7.81
C MET A 30 4.84 6.13 -7.49
N VAL A 31 4.69 6.47 -6.21
CA VAL A 31 4.31 7.83 -5.79
C VAL A 31 5.35 8.84 -6.27
N LYS A 32 6.65 8.57 -6.08
CA LYS A 32 7.73 9.43 -6.55
C LYS A 32 7.73 9.64 -8.07
N ARG A 33 7.27 8.64 -8.83
CA ARG A 33 7.15 8.69 -10.30
C ARG A 33 5.82 9.28 -10.77
N GLY A 34 4.88 9.57 -9.87
CA GLY A 34 3.54 10.04 -10.23
C GLY A 34 2.66 8.99 -10.89
N THR A 35 2.93 7.70 -10.67
CA THR A 35 2.15 6.60 -11.28
C THR A 35 1.19 5.91 -10.29
N LEU A 36 1.18 6.35 -9.03
CA LEU A 36 0.21 5.93 -8.02
C LEU A 36 -0.49 7.18 -7.51
N GLU A 37 -1.71 7.39 -7.98
CA GLU A 37 -2.52 8.59 -7.71
C GLU A 37 -3.73 8.28 -6.80
N VAL A 38 -3.89 7.02 -6.41
CA VAL A 38 -4.99 6.54 -5.57
C VAL A 38 -4.51 6.26 -4.15
N PRO A 39 -5.39 6.38 -3.14
CA PRO A 39 -5.05 6.04 -1.76
C PRO A 39 -4.65 4.57 -1.59
N VAL A 40 -3.67 4.35 -0.71
CA VAL A 40 -3.26 3.01 -0.24
C VAL A 40 -3.75 2.82 1.19
N ILE A 41 -4.53 1.78 1.44
CA ILE A 41 -5.06 1.43 2.76
C ILE A 41 -4.41 0.12 3.22
N GLY A 42 -3.52 0.21 4.22
CA GLY A 42 -2.89 -0.96 4.83
C GLY A 42 -3.80 -1.59 5.89
N VAL A 43 -3.99 -2.91 5.80
CA VAL A 43 -4.74 -3.70 6.80
C VAL A 43 -3.82 -4.78 7.34
N ALA A 44 -3.73 -4.90 8.66
CA ALA A 44 -2.96 -5.94 9.31
C ALA A 44 -3.63 -6.37 10.62
N ASN A 45 -3.43 -7.64 10.98
CA ASN A 45 -3.89 -8.19 12.26
C ASN A 45 -2.75 -8.13 13.27
N SER A 46 -2.63 -7.00 13.97
CA SER A 46 -1.68 -6.85 15.08
C SER A 46 -2.09 -5.67 15.95
N GLY A 47 -1.88 -5.74 17.26
CA GLY A 47 -2.11 -4.64 18.22
C GLY A 47 -1.15 -3.45 18.08
N TRP A 48 -0.70 -3.17 16.85
CA TRP A 48 0.15 -2.02 16.54
C TRP A 48 -0.72 -0.78 16.44
N ASN A 49 -0.31 0.28 17.13
CA ASN A 49 -0.92 1.59 16.97
C ASN A 49 -0.32 2.31 15.76
N ILE A 50 -0.96 3.39 15.30
CA ILE A 50 -0.49 4.20 14.16
C ILE A 50 0.95 4.70 14.37
N GLU A 51 1.39 4.92 15.62
CA GLU A 51 2.72 5.43 15.93
C GLU A 51 3.85 4.44 15.62
N GLN A 52 3.54 3.14 15.57
CA GLN A 52 4.51 2.10 15.24
C GLN A 52 4.62 1.83 13.72
N PHE A 53 3.75 2.44 12.90
CA PHE A 53 3.68 2.25 11.45
C PHE A 53 4.32 3.42 10.69
#